data_AF-A0A9D9YMS6-F1
#
_entry.id   AF-A0A9D9YMS6-F1
#
_cell.length_a   1.000
_cell.length_b   1.000
_cell.length_c   1.000
_cell.angle_alpha   90.00
_cell.angle_beta   90.00
_cell.angle_gamma   90.00
#
_symmetry.space_group_name_H-M   'P 1'
#
loop_
_entity.id
_entity.type
_entity.pdbx_description
1 polymer ?
#
loop_
_entity_poly.entity_id
_entity_poly.type
_entity_poly.pdbx_seq_one_letter_code
_entity_poly.pdbx_strand_id
1 'polypeptide(L)'
;MTKIKLSLFRFWRQFFKPKKRPTDKLIAFLGFTPKDITYYEMALRHPSATLKDANGLPINNERLEFLGDAVFELVITEALYQLFPDKQEG
;
A
#
# COMPACT_ATOMS: atom_id res chain seq x y z
N MET A 1 -1.37 -19.40 -44.05
CA MET A 1 -1.87 -17.99 -43.98
C MET A 1 -2.14 -17.48 -42.55
N THR A 2 -1.70 -18.17 -41.49
CA THR A 2 -1.98 -17.81 -40.08
C THR A 2 -0.88 -17.02 -39.37
N LYS A 3 0.38 -17.09 -39.83
CA LYS A 3 1.52 -16.41 -39.17
C LYS A 3 1.49 -14.87 -39.28
N ILE A 4 0.90 -14.33 -40.34
CA ILE A 4 0.89 -12.88 -40.63
C ILE A 4 -0.06 -12.13 -39.69
N LYS A 5 -1.25 -12.68 -39.40
CA LYS A 5 -2.18 -12.08 -38.41
C LYS A 5 -1.62 -12.11 -36.99
N LEU A 6 -0.86 -13.15 -36.64
CA LEU A 6 -0.23 -13.27 -35.32
C LEU A 6 0.91 -12.24 -35.13
N SER A 7 1.65 -11.94 -36.19
CA SER A 7 2.70 -10.92 -36.21
C SER A 7 2.12 -9.50 -36.04
N LEU A 8 1.08 -9.15 -36.80
CA LEU A 8 0.41 -7.84 -36.69
C LEU A 8 -0.21 -7.63 -35.31
N PHE A 9 -0.89 -8.64 -34.75
CA PHE A 9 -1.49 -8.53 -33.43
C PHE A 9 -0.44 -8.36 -32.33
N ARG A 10 0.70 -9.07 -32.42
CA ARG A 10 1.81 -8.95 -31.48
C ARG A 10 2.54 -7.61 -31.61
N PHE A 11 2.64 -7.07 -32.83
CA PHE A 11 3.15 -5.73 -33.11
C PHE A 11 2.26 -4.66 -32.46
N TRP A 12 0.96 -4.66 -32.73
CA TRP A 12 0.00 -3.71 -32.14
C TRP A 12 -0.03 -3.80 -30.60
N ARG A 13 -0.01 -5.00 -30.01
CA ARG A 13 0.06 -5.17 -28.54
C ARG A 13 1.31 -4.56 -27.91
N GLN A 14 2.42 -4.49 -28.64
CA GLN A 14 3.67 -3.91 -28.14
C GLN A 14 3.59 -2.38 -28.05
N PHE A 15 2.86 -1.73 -28.97
CA PHE A 15 2.68 -0.27 -29.01
C PHE A 15 1.65 0.24 -28.00
N PHE A 16 0.62 -0.56 -27.68
CA PHE A 16 -0.43 -0.21 -26.71
C PHE A 16 -0.19 -0.80 -25.32
N LYS A 17 1.07 -0.96 -24.88
CA LYS A 17 1.35 -1.30 -23.48
C LYS A 17 1.08 -0.07 -22.61
N PRO A 18 0.12 -0.11 -21.66
CA PRO A 18 -0.10 1.00 -20.75
C PRO A 18 1.19 1.25 -19.95
N LYS A 19 1.55 2.52 -19.79
CA LYS A 19 2.72 2.93 -19.00
C LYS A 19 2.49 2.51 -17.55
N LYS A 20 3.30 1.57 -17.05
CA LYS A 20 3.19 1.12 -15.65
C LYS A 20 3.51 2.27 -14.71
N ARG A 21 2.60 2.59 -13.81
CA ARG A 21 2.83 3.56 -12.73
C ARG A 21 3.46 2.84 -11.54
N PRO A 22 4.27 3.51 -10.71
CA PRO A 22 4.80 2.91 -9.48
C PRO A 22 3.71 2.31 -8.58
N THR A 23 2.52 2.94 -8.59
CA THR A 23 1.31 2.51 -7.91
C THR A 23 0.84 1.11 -8.33
N ASP A 24 1.13 0.66 -9.55
CA ASP A 24 0.68 -0.64 -10.05
C ASP A 24 1.33 -1.80 -9.28
N LYS A 25 2.58 -1.62 -8.83
CA LYS A 25 3.26 -2.61 -7.98
C LYS A 25 2.63 -2.67 -6.60
N LEU A 26 2.28 -1.51 -6.04
CA LEU A 26 1.63 -1.42 -4.74
C LEU A 26 0.24 -2.08 -4.78
N ILE A 27 -0.57 -1.79 -5.80
CA ILE A 27 -1.90 -2.40 -5.98
C ILE A 27 -1.78 -3.93 -6.12
N ALA A 28 -0.81 -4.41 -6.90
CA ALA A 28 -0.54 -5.83 -7.03
C ALA A 28 -0.13 -6.49 -5.71
N PHE A 29 0.62 -5.78 -4.85
CA PHE A 29 1.00 -6.25 -3.52
C PHE A 29 -0.17 -6.26 -2.53
N LEU A 30 -0.99 -5.20 -2.53
CA LEU A 30 -2.12 -5.04 -1.60
C LEU A 30 -3.29 -5.99 -1.93
N GLY A 31 -3.45 -6.38 -3.19
CA GLY A 31 -4.59 -7.19 -3.64
C GLY A 31 -5.90 -6.40 -3.75
N PHE A 32 -5.87 -5.09 -3.50
CA PHE A 32 -7.00 -4.17 -3.69
C PHE A 32 -6.50 -2.81 -4.19
N THR A 33 -7.44 -1.98 -4.68
CA THR A 33 -7.13 -0.61 -5.13
C THR A 33 -7.35 0.36 -3.97
N PRO A 34 -6.30 1.07 -3.49
CA PRO A 34 -6.45 2.16 -2.53
C PRO A 34 -7.50 3.18 -2.95
N LYS A 35 -8.35 3.58 -2.01
CA LYS A 35 -9.30 4.69 -2.24
C LYS A 35 -8.56 6.01 -2.46
N ASP A 36 -7.49 6.24 -1.71
CA ASP A 36 -6.61 7.39 -1.83
C ASP A 36 -5.16 6.92 -1.70
N ILE A 37 -4.38 7.14 -2.75
CA ILE A 37 -2.98 6.73 -2.84
C ILE A 37 -2.07 7.58 -1.93
N THR A 38 -2.48 8.79 -1.59
CA THR A 38 -1.67 9.74 -0.82
C THR A 38 -1.34 9.23 0.59
N TYR A 39 -2.26 8.48 1.21
CA TYR A 39 -1.99 7.82 2.50
C TYR A 39 -0.89 6.77 2.40
N TYR A 40 -0.82 6.04 1.28
CA TYR A 40 0.22 5.04 1.07
C TYR A 40 1.55 5.70 0.73
N GLU A 41 1.55 6.79 -0.02
CA GLU A 41 2.76 7.60 -0.25
C GLU A 41 3.30 8.20 1.05
N MET A 42 2.41 8.58 1.98
CA MET A 42 2.78 9.06 3.31
C MET A 42 3.32 7.93 4.18
N ALA A 43 2.63 6.77 4.22
CA ALA A 43 3.05 5.60 4.97
C ALA A 43 4.41 5.04 4.51
N LEU A 44 4.73 5.16 3.22
CA LEU A 44 6.01 4.72 2.65
C LEU A 44 7.12 5.79 2.71
N ARG A 45 6.85 6.97 3.30
CA ARG A 45 7.84 8.04 3.42
C ARG A 45 8.51 7.99 4.79
N HIS A 46 9.71 7.45 4.82
CA HIS A 46 10.57 7.40 6.01
C HIS A 46 10.88 8.81 6.54
N PRO A 47 11.10 9.00 7.86
CA PRO A 47 11.34 10.34 8.45
C PRO A 47 12.58 11.04 7.88
N SER A 48 13.58 10.29 7.39
CA SER A 48 14.75 10.87 6.70
C SER A 48 14.44 11.55 5.36
N ALA A 49 13.27 11.29 4.77
CA ALA A 49 12.81 11.87 3.51
C ALA A 49 11.57 12.76 3.71
N THR A 50 11.43 13.35 4.90
CA THR A 50 10.29 14.19 5.30
C THR A 50 10.10 15.38 4.37
N LEU A 51 8.87 15.57 3.91
CA LEU A 51 8.44 16.80 3.24
C LEU A 51 7.72 17.70 4.23
N LYS A 52 7.53 18.98 3.88
CA LYS A 52 6.72 19.90 4.67
C LYS A 52 5.49 20.32 3.88
N ASP A 53 4.34 20.40 4.54
CA ASP A 53 3.13 20.97 3.96
C ASP A 53 3.21 22.52 3.91
N ALA A 54 2.14 23.16 3.42
CA ALA A 54 2.05 24.62 3.35
C ALA A 54 2.12 25.32 4.72
N ASN A 55 1.82 24.59 5.80
CA ASN A 55 1.87 25.07 7.18
C ASN A 55 3.19 24.69 7.89
N GLY A 56 4.12 24.05 7.18
CA GLY A 56 5.40 23.59 7.72
C GLY A 56 5.34 22.27 8.50
N LEU A 57 4.19 21.57 8.50
CA LEU A 57 4.04 20.29 9.18
C LEU A 57 4.76 19.16 8.43
N PRO A 58 5.40 18.22 9.14
CA PRO A 58 6.07 17.09 8.51
C PRO A 58 5.06 16.15 7.84
N ILE A 59 5.35 15.80 6.59
CA ILE A 59 4.67 14.76 5.83
C ILE A 59 5.63 13.57 5.75
N ASN A 60 5.45 12.62 6.66
CA ASN A 60 6.17 11.36 6.74
C ASN A 60 5.26 10.30 7.40
N ASN A 61 5.80 9.12 7.65
CA ASN A 61 5.04 7.99 8.19
C ASN A 61 4.80 8.03 9.71
N GLU A 62 5.48 8.89 10.50
CA GLU A 62 5.53 8.77 11.97
C GLU A 62 4.15 8.77 12.63
N ARG A 63 3.24 9.63 12.15
CA ARG A 63 1.87 9.70 12.68
C ARG A 63 1.02 8.49 12.31
N LEU A 64 1.24 7.94 11.11
CA LEU A 64 0.53 6.75 10.65
C LEU A 64 1.07 5.49 11.35
N GLU A 65 2.37 5.45 11.63
CA GLU A 65 3.03 4.41 12.41
C GLU A 65 2.47 4.38 13.83
N PHE A 66 2.47 5.53 14.52
CA PHE A 66 1.88 5.65 15.86
C PHE A 66 0.40 5.19 15.91
N LEU A 67 -0.41 5.61 14.94
CA LEU A 67 -1.81 5.17 14.85
C LEU A 67 -1.90 3.66 14.54
N GLY A 68 -1.05 3.17 13.65
CA GLY A 68 -1.00 1.76 13.26
C GLY A 68 -0.68 0.87 14.45
N ASP A 69 0.29 1.25 15.29
CA ASP A 69 0.67 0.53 16.50
C ASP A 69 -0.51 0.43 17.48
N ALA A 70 -1.20 1.54 17.74
CA ALA A 70 -2.35 1.55 18.65
C ALA A 70 -3.52 0.68 18.13
N VAL A 71 -3.79 0.72 16.82
CA VAL A 71 -4.83 -0.13 16.21
C VAL A 71 -4.42 -1.60 16.24
N PHE A 72 -3.15 -1.91 15.95
CA PHE A 72 -2.65 -3.27 15.98
C PHE A 72 -2.67 -3.85 17.40
N GLU A 73 -2.23 -3.08 18.39
CA GLU A 73 -2.30 -3.43 19.81
C GLU A 73 -3.73 -3.74 20.25
N LEU A 74 -4.70 -2.89 19.88
CA LEU A 74 -6.11 -3.12 20.19
C LEU A 74 -6.63 -4.45 19.61
N VAL A 75 -6.42 -4.68 18.31
CA VAL A 75 -6.94 -5.86 17.63
C VAL A 75 -6.29 -7.14 18.16
N ILE A 76 -4.98 -7.13 18.40
CA ILE A 76 -4.28 -8.29 18.95
C ILE A 76 -4.70 -8.55 20.39
N THR A 77 -4.83 -7.51 21.21
CA THR A 77 -5.30 -7.64 22.60
C THR A 77 -6.70 -8.24 22.65
N GLU A 78 -7.62 -7.75 21.81
CA GLU A 78 -8.97 -8.31 21.70
C GLU A 78 -8.93 -9.79 21.27
N ALA A 79 -8.14 -10.11 20.23
CA ALA A 79 -8.01 -11.48 19.75
C ALA A 79 -7.47 -12.42 20.84
N LEU A 80 -6.45 -12.00 21.58
CA LEU A 80 -5.87 -12.78 22.67
C LEU A 80 -6.86 -12.97 23.82
N TYR A 81 -7.60 -11.93 24.19
CA TYR A 81 -8.62 -12.00 25.23
C TYR A 81 -9.70 -13.03 24.89
N GLN A 82 -10.15 -13.07 23.64
CA GLN A 82 -11.14 -14.05 23.17
C GLN A 82 -10.59 -15.47 23.08
N LEU A 83 -9.32 -15.63 22.70
CA LEU A 83 -8.67 -16.95 22.55
C LEU A 83 -8.31 -17.59 23.91
N PHE A 84 -8.07 -16.78 24.95
CA PHE A 84 -7.58 -17.25 26.24
C PHE A 84 -8.40 -16.66 27.41
N PRO A 85 -9.71 -16.94 27.50
CA PRO A 85 -10.59 -16.31 28.49
C PRO A 85 -10.22 -16.61 29.96
N ASP A 86 -9.56 -17.74 30.21
CA ASP A 86 -9.15 -18.17 31.56
C ASP A 86 -7.72 -17.72 31.93
N LYS A 87 -7.03 -17.01 31.04
CA LYS A 87 -5.69 -16.49 31.32
C LYS A 87 -5.80 -15.08 31.90
N GLN A 88 -5.05 -14.85 32.97
CA GLN A 88 -4.89 -13.51 33.55
C GLN A 88 -3.81 -12.75 32.78
N GLU A 89 -3.85 -11.43 32.87
CA GLU A 89 -2.83 -10.54 32.32
C GLU A 89 -1.46 -10.82 32.99
N GLY A 90 -0.41 -11.06 32.20
CA GLY A 90 0.97 -11.29 32.66
C GLY A 90 1.65 -12.50 32.02
#